data_AF-A0A6V7K139-F1
#
_entry.id   AF-A0A6V7K139-F1
#
_cell.length_a   1.000
_cell.length_b   1.000
_cell.length_c   1.000
_cell.angle_alpha   90.00
_cell.angle_beta   90.00
_cell.angle_gamma   90.00
#
_symmetry.space_group_name_H-M   'P 1'
#
loop_
_entity.id
_entity.type
_entity.pdbx_description
1 polymer ?
#
loop_
_entity_poly.entity_id
_entity_poly.type
_entity_poly.pdbx_seq_one_letter_code
_entity_poly.pdbx_strand_id
1 'polypeptide(L)'
;LLVVIFGLISAGLVFVVARLGTVFQMAISFKSLLDGPVLGLFVLGMMFPWVKARGAITGAVTAIAVMAWLIFTTQWYESQGMIPSGILPISVDGCSYPLNETIISAAPSPDYEAPLVYKISFMYYTVIGLICTLVFGVIGSLLFGETDTSKVDPDHLTPFIR
;
A
#
# COMPACT_ATOMS: atom_id res chain seq x y z
N LEU A 1 -26.36 1.63 -20.10
CA LEU A 1 -26.62 0.41 -19.29
C LEU A 1 -25.53 0.18 -18.24
N LEU A 2 -24.24 0.07 -18.62
CA LEU A 2 -23.12 -0.11 -17.68
C LEU A 2 -23.08 0.95 -16.56
N VAL A 3 -23.17 2.23 -16.91
CA VAL A 3 -23.17 3.33 -15.92
C VAL A 3 -24.31 3.20 -14.91
N VAL A 4 -25.51 2.83 -15.37
CA VAL A 4 -26.69 2.65 -14.51
C VAL A 4 -26.49 1.46 -13.57
N ILE A 5 -25.94 0.36 -14.07
CA ILE A 5 -25.65 -0.85 -13.28
C ILE A 5 -24.58 -0.56 -12.22
N PHE A 6 -23.45 0.03 -12.59
CA PHE A 6 -22.40 0.42 -11.62
C PHE A 6 -22.90 1.47 -10.62
N GLY A 7 -23.76 2.39 -11.04
CA GLY A 7 -24.42 3.36 -10.17
C GLY A 7 -25.29 2.69 -9.10
N LEU A 8 -26.14 1.74 -9.50
CA LEU A 8 -26.96 0.98 -8.53
C LEU A 8 -26.10 0.16 -7.56
N ILE A 9 -25.06 -0.49 -8.07
CA ILE A 9 -24.15 -1.33 -7.25
C ILE A 9 -23.41 -0.46 -6.22
N SER A 10 -22.84 0.67 -6.64
CA SER A 10 -22.11 1.58 -5.74
C SER A 10 -23.02 2.19 -4.66
N ALA A 11 -24.26 2.57 -5.01
CA ALA A 11 -25.24 3.05 -4.04
C ALA A 11 -25.58 1.98 -2.99
N GLY A 12 -25.74 0.72 -3.40
CA GLY A 12 -25.95 -0.40 -2.46
C GLY A 12 -24.75 -0.65 -1.55
N LEU A 13 -23.53 -0.53 -2.07
CA LEU A 13 -22.29 -0.81 -1.32
C LEU A 13 -22.07 0.16 -0.15
N VAL A 14 -22.50 1.43 -0.27
CA VAL A 14 -22.39 2.43 0.81
C VAL A 14 -23.12 1.99 2.08
N PHE A 15 -24.32 1.39 1.95
CA PHE A 15 -25.06 0.86 3.11
C PHE A 15 -24.33 -0.31 3.78
N VAL A 16 -23.58 -1.09 3.00
CA VAL A 16 -22.78 -2.21 3.52
C VAL A 16 -21.53 -1.69 4.24
N VAL A 17 -20.85 -0.69 3.67
CA VAL A 17 -19.66 -0.06 4.28
C VAL A 17 -19.99 0.49 5.67
N ALA A 18 -21.18 1.06 5.90
CA ALA A 18 -21.60 1.54 7.21
C ALA A 18 -21.69 0.45 8.30
N ARG A 19 -21.72 -0.84 7.92
CA ARG A 19 -21.74 -1.99 8.84
C ARG A 19 -20.39 -2.69 8.98
N LEU A 20 -19.43 -2.39 8.10
CA LEU A 20 -18.12 -3.00 8.03
C LEU A 20 -17.12 -2.12 8.80
N GLY A 21 -17.07 -2.22 10.14
CA GLY A 21 -16.13 -1.41 10.94
C GLY A 21 -14.66 -1.69 10.60
N THR A 22 -14.04 -2.67 11.27
CA THR A 22 -12.64 -3.04 11.05
C THR A 22 -12.38 -3.66 9.67
N VAL A 23 -13.39 -4.30 9.07
CA VAL A 23 -13.29 -4.94 7.74
C VAL A 23 -13.05 -3.92 6.62
N PHE A 24 -13.61 -2.71 6.73
CA PHE A 24 -13.41 -1.66 5.72
C PHE A 24 -11.96 -1.15 5.70
N GLN A 25 -11.33 -1.03 6.86
CA GLN A 25 -9.92 -0.68 6.95
C GLN A 25 -9.03 -1.71 6.23
N MET A 26 -9.33 -3.01 6.40
CA MET A 26 -8.62 -4.07 5.67
C MET A 26 -8.78 -3.92 4.16
N ALA A 27 -10.00 -3.62 3.70
CA ALA A 27 -10.27 -3.40 2.28
C ALA A 27 -9.48 -2.21 1.70
N ILE A 28 -9.32 -1.12 2.45
CA ILE A 28 -8.49 0.03 2.04
C ILE A 28 -7.02 -0.36 1.93
N SER A 29 -6.51 -1.17 2.87
CA SER A 29 -5.14 -1.71 2.80
C SER A 29 -4.94 -2.59 1.57
N PHE A 30 -5.91 -3.46 1.23
CA PHE A 30 -5.87 -4.25 0.00
C PHE A 30 -5.98 -3.41 -1.28
N LYS A 31 -6.75 -2.32 -1.27
CA LYS A 31 -6.76 -1.38 -2.39
C LYS A 31 -5.36 -0.78 -2.60
N SER A 32 -4.69 -0.42 -1.50
CA SER A 32 -3.33 0.13 -1.52
C SER A 32 -2.28 -0.86 -2.08
N LEU A 33 -2.49 -2.16 -1.87
CA LEU A 33 -1.66 -3.25 -2.45
C LEU A 33 -1.66 -3.25 -3.98
N LEU A 34 -2.79 -2.89 -4.60
CA LEU A 34 -2.93 -2.87 -6.06
C LEU A 34 -2.49 -1.54 -6.64
N ASP A 35 -2.92 -0.43 -6.02
CA ASP A 35 -2.62 0.91 -6.52
C ASP A 35 -1.11 1.22 -6.49
N GLY A 36 -0.37 0.74 -5.48
CA GLY A 36 1.07 0.98 -5.33
C GLY A 36 1.92 0.45 -6.51
N PRO A 37 1.88 -0.86 -6.80
CA PRO A 37 2.58 -1.46 -7.94
C PRO A 37 2.13 -0.92 -9.30
N VAL A 38 0.85 -0.59 -9.47
CA VAL A 38 0.34 0.03 -10.72
C VAL A 38 0.95 1.40 -10.93
N LEU A 39 1.00 2.22 -9.86
CA LEU A 39 1.65 3.52 -9.91
C LEU A 39 3.17 3.39 -10.12
N GLY A 40 3.81 2.41 -9.47
CA GLY A 40 5.23 2.11 -9.70
C GLY A 40 5.54 1.66 -11.13
N LEU A 41 4.69 0.83 -11.75
CA LEU A 41 4.79 0.46 -13.16
C LEU A 41 4.66 1.66 -14.09
N PHE A 42 3.74 2.57 -13.80
CA PHE A 42 3.56 3.80 -14.56
C PHE A 42 4.80 4.69 -14.49
N VAL A 43 5.36 4.88 -13.29
CA VAL A 43 6.61 5.63 -13.08
C VAL A 43 7.80 4.94 -13.76
N LEU A 44 7.90 3.62 -13.65
CA LEU A 44 8.94 2.81 -14.31
C LEU A 44 8.92 3.04 -15.82
N GLY A 45 7.73 2.99 -16.44
CA GLY A 45 7.57 3.21 -17.89
C GLY A 45 7.90 4.63 -18.34
N MET A 46 7.66 5.64 -17.49
CA MET A 46 8.00 7.04 -17.81
C MET A 46 9.46 7.39 -17.55
N MET A 47 10.06 6.90 -16.46
CA MET A 47 11.43 7.26 -16.05
C MET A 47 12.51 6.34 -16.66
N PHE A 48 12.18 5.08 -16.95
CA PHE A 48 13.14 4.08 -17.40
C PHE A 48 12.69 3.40 -18.70
N PRO A 49 12.89 4.04 -19.87
CA PRO A 49 12.50 3.49 -21.17
C PRO A 49 13.28 2.21 -21.54
N TRP A 50 14.39 1.96 -20.86
CA TRP A 50 15.24 0.77 -21.00
C TRP A 50 14.59 -0.49 -20.40
N VAL A 51 13.52 -0.34 -19.60
CA VAL A 51 12.83 -1.47 -18.96
C VAL A 51 11.76 -2.04 -19.87
N LYS A 52 11.96 -3.30 -20.27
CA LYS A 52 11.06 -4.01 -21.18
C LYS A 52 9.92 -4.70 -20.43
N ALA A 53 8.93 -5.20 -21.18
CA ALA A 53 7.74 -5.83 -20.63
C ALA A 53 8.04 -6.97 -19.63
N ARG A 54 9.08 -7.81 -19.85
CA ARG A 54 9.36 -8.90 -18.90
C ARG A 54 9.95 -8.39 -17.58
N GLY A 55 10.83 -7.39 -17.62
CA GLY A 55 11.33 -6.69 -16.43
C GLY A 55 10.19 -6.01 -15.65
N ALA A 56 9.29 -5.32 -16.34
CA ALA A 56 8.14 -4.68 -15.73
C ALA A 56 7.19 -5.70 -15.07
N ILE A 57 6.84 -6.79 -15.76
CA ILE A 57 5.93 -7.83 -15.23
C ILE A 57 6.56 -8.53 -14.02
N THR A 58 7.85 -8.88 -14.10
CA THR A 58 8.56 -9.53 -12.99
C THR A 58 8.66 -8.60 -11.78
N GLY A 59 8.95 -7.31 -11.98
CA GLY A 59 8.92 -6.29 -10.93
C GLY A 59 7.55 -6.13 -10.27
N ALA A 60 6.47 -6.10 -11.07
CA ALA A 60 5.11 -6.00 -10.56
C ALA A 60 4.69 -7.23 -9.74
N VAL A 61 4.94 -8.44 -10.24
CA VAL A 61 4.58 -9.68 -9.56
C VAL A 61 5.34 -9.84 -8.24
N THR A 62 6.66 -9.58 -8.25
CA THR A 62 7.48 -9.64 -7.03
C THR A 62 7.09 -8.59 -6.01
N ALA A 63 6.81 -7.35 -6.44
CA ALA A 63 6.32 -6.31 -5.54
C ALA A 63 4.95 -6.65 -4.93
N ILE A 64 4.00 -7.17 -5.72
CA ILE A 64 2.70 -7.63 -5.20
C ILE A 64 2.90 -8.74 -4.17
N ALA A 65 3.80 -9.71 -4.43
CA ALA A 65 4.08 -10.79 -3.49
C ALA A 65 4.68 -10.29 -2.16
N VAL A 66 5.66 -9.38 -2.21
CA VAL A 66 6.27 -8.77 -1.02
C VAL A 66 5.24 -7.96 -0.23
N MET A 67 4.43 -7.17 -0.92
CA MET A 67 3.39 -6.36 -0.30
C MET A 67 2.27 -7.21 0.30
N ALA A 68 1.85 -8.28 -0.38
CA ALA A 68 0.88 -9.24 0.16
C ALA A 68 1.43 -9.94 1.41
N TRP A 69 2.72 -10.30 1.42
CA TRP A 69 3.39 -10.85 2.59
C TRP A 69 3.40 -9.87 3.77
N LEU A 70 3.74 -8.60 3.53
CA LEU A 70 3.74 -7.56 4.56
C LEU A 70 2.34 -7.37 5.15
N ILE A 71 1.32 -7.23 4.30
CA ILE A 71 -0.08 -7.06 4.75
C ILE A 71 -0.53 -8.29 5.51
N PHE A 72 -0.30 -9.51 5.00
CA PHE A 72 -0.69 -10.72 5.71
C PHE A 72 -0.07 -10.80 7.11
N THR A 73 1.21 -10.41 7.21
CA THR A 73 1.92 -10.37 8.48
C THR A 73 1.34 -9.30 9.42
N THR A 74 1.00 -8.11 8.92
CA THR A 74 0.42 -7.05 9.76
C THR A 74 -0.96 -7.43 10.27
N GLN A 75 -1.79 -8.02 9.40
CA GLN A 75 -3.11 -8.55 9.74
C GLN A 75 -3.01 -9.65 10.81
N TRP A 76 -2.00 -10.52 10.70
CA TRP A 76 -1.72 -11.55 11.69
C TRP A 76 -1.38 -10.93 13.06
N TYR A 77 -0.52 -9.92 13.11
CA TYR A 77 -0.21 -9.22 14.36
C TYR A 77 -1.41 -8.44 14.93
N GLU A 78 -2.27 -7.83 14.09
CA GLU A 78 -3.51 -7.19 14.53
C GLU A 78 -4.48 -8.20 15.16
N SER A 79 -4.61 -9.39 14.55
CA SER A 79 -5.47 -10.46 15.07
C SER A 79 -5.05 -11.00 16.44
N GLN A 80 -3.76 -10.87 16.78
CA GLN A 80 -3.23 -11.26 18.09
C GLN A 80 -3.36 -10.16 19.15
N GLY A 81 -3.99 -9.02 18.82
CA GLY A 81 -4.23 -7.93 19.77
C GLY A 81 -2.98 -7.12 20.13
N MET A 82 -1.87 -7.29 19.40
CA MET A 82 -0.61 -6.57 19.63
C MET A 82 -0.58 -5.17 19.01
N ILE A 83 -1.62 -4.81 18.27
CA ILE A 83 -1.81 -3.48 17.69
C ILE A 83 -3.13 -2.98 18.28
N PRO A 84 -3.11 -2.14 19.31
CA PRO A 84 -4.33 -1.58 19.87
C PRO A 84 -5.01 -0.80 18.75
N SER A 85 -6.20 -1.26 18.38
CA SER A 85 -7.07 -0.64 17.40
C SER A 85 -7.36 0.80 17.81
N GLY A 86 -6.64 1.73 17.19
CA GLY A 86 -7.16 3.03 16.80
C GLY A 86 -7.71 3.94 17.90
N ILE A 87 -6.97 4.16 19.00
CA ILE A 87 -6.84 5.50 19.58
C ILE A 87 -5.38 5.60 20.06
N LEU A 88 -4.54 6.29 19.31
CA LEU A 88 -3.29 6.80 19.88
C LEU A 88 -3.73 7.69 21.06
N PRO A 89 -3.30 7.45 22.32
CA PRO A 89 -3.75 8.26 23.43
C PRO A 89 -3.48 9.71 23.08
N ILE A 90 -4.56 10.49 22.93
CA ILE A 90 -4.43 11.92 22.71
C ILE A 90 -3.74 12.47 23.95
N SER A 91 -2.58 13.11 23.77
CA SER A 91 -1.91 13.75 24.89
C SER A 91 -2.78 14.92 25.34
N VAL A 92 -3.38 14.78 26.52
CA VAL A 92 -4.14 15.84 27.19
C VAL A 92 -3.25 16.68 28.12
N ASP A 93 -1.93 16.62 27.94
CA ASP A 93 -0.97 17.39 28.75
C ASP A 93 -1.23 18.90 28.55
N GLY A 94 -1.84 19.53 29.55
CA GLY A 94 -2.17 20.96 29.58
C GLY A 94 -3.64 21.36 29.48
N CYS A 95 -4.59 20.42 29.46
CA CYS A 95 -6.03 20.77 29.45
C CYS A 95 -6.58 21.05 30.86
N SER A 96 -6.92 22.32 31.12
CA SER A 96 -7.45 22.81 32.40
C SER A 96 -8.98 22.79 32.48
N TYR A 97 -9.62 21.67 32.11
CA TYR A 97 -11.06 21.48 32.25
C TYR A 97 -11.39 20.06 32.76
N PRO A 98 -12.43 19.90 33.59
CA PRO A 98 -12.81 18.57 34.07
C PRO A 98 -13.47 17.80 32.92
N LEU A 99 -12.67 17.07 32.16
CA LEU A 99 -13.17 16.04 31.27
C LEU A 99 -13.76 14.93 32.13
N ASN A 100 -15.03 14.61 31.92
CA ASN A 100 -15.61 13.35 32.36
C ASN A 100 -15.07 12.25 31.42
N GLU A 101 -13.77 11.96 31.54
CA GLU A 101 -13.08 10.93 30.77
C GLU A 101 -13.64 9.56 31.18
N THR A 102 -14.31 8.87 30.27
CA THR A 102 -14.24 7.41 30.26
C THR A 102 -12.78 7.07 30.02
N ILE A 103 -12.01 6.92 31.11
CA ILE A 103 -10.66 6.36 31.08
C ILE A 103 -10.82 5.00 30.42
N ILE A 104 -10.48 4.92 29.13
CA ILE A 104 -10.32 3.65 28.44
C ILE A 104 -9.12 3.03 29.12
N SER A 105 -9.41 2.13 30.08
CA SER A 105 -8.40 1.40 30.82
C SER A 105 -7.40 0.84 29.82
N ALA A 106 -6.17 1.31 29.90
CA ALA A 106 -5.07 0.80 29.08
C ALA A 106 -5.10 -0.72 29.20
N ALA A 107 -5.40 -1.39 28.09
CA ALA A 107 -5.25 -2.83 28.01
C ALA A 107 -3.79 -3.17 28.37
N PRO A 108 -3.55 -4.26 29.11
CA PRO A 108 -2.20 -4.62 29.56
C PRO A 108 -1.24 -4.60 28.37
N SER A 109 -0.15 -3.84 28.53
CA SER A 109 0.93 -3.76 27.56
C SER A 109 1.39 -5.18 27.21
N PRO A 110 1.33 -5.62 25.93
CA PRO A 110 1.92 -6.89 25.57
C PRO A 110 3.42 -6.84 25.84
N ASP A 111 3.96 -7.84 26.52
CA ASP A 111 5.39 -7.98 26.91
C ASP A 111 6.37 -8.07 25.73
N TYR A 112 5.87 -7.98 24.50
CA TYR A 112 6.64 -7.97 23.25
C TYR A 112 6.21 -6.78 22.40
N GLU A 113 7.07 -5.76 22.34
CA GLU A 113 6.92 -4.65 21.40
C GLU A 113 7.08 -5.18 19.97
N ALA A 114 6.02 -5.09 19.17
CA ALA A 114 6.11 -5.36 17.74
C ALA A 114 7.19 -4.46 17.13
N PRO A 115 8.09 -4.98 16.27
CA PRO A 115 9.11 -4.21 15.59
C PRO A 115 8.49 -2.96 14.94
N LEU A 116 9.17 -1.81 15.00
CA LEU A 116 8.70 -0.51 14.49
C LEU A 116 8.16 -0.57 13.05
N VAL A 117 8.64 -1.54 12.27
CA VAL A 117 8.23 -1.88 10.90
C VAL A 117 6.73 -2.21 10.79
N TYR A 118 6.10 -2.74 11.85
CA TYR A 118 4.67 -3.11 11.86
C TYR A 118 3.76 -2.02 12.42
N LYS A 119 4.32 -0.95 13.01
CA LYS A 119 3.59 0.28 13.40
C LYS A 119 3.43 1.28 12.25
N ILE A 120 3.87 0.92 11.04
CA ILE A 120 3.83 1.81 9.88
C ILE A 120 2.37 2.04 9.46
N SER A 121 2.00 3.31 9.27
CA SER A 121 0.66 3.68 8.82
C SER A 121 0.39 3.08 7.45
N PHE A 122 -0.84 2.61 7.22
CA PHE A 122 -1.27 1.99 5.96
C PHE A 122 -0.98 2.86 4.72
N MET A 123 -0.88 4.18 4.87
CA MET A 123 -0.47 5.09 3.79
C MET A 123 0.90 4.76 3.20
N TYR A 124 1.87 4.31 4.02
CA TYR A 124 3.22 3.99 3.55
C TYR A 124 3.28 2.70 2.72
N TYR A 125 2.28 1.83 2.80
CA TYR A 125 2.22 0.63 1.95
C TYR A 125 2.21 0.98 0.46
N THR A 126 1.53 2.06 0.06
CA THR A 126 1.51 2.49 -1.34
C THR A 126 2.92 2.88 -1.83
N VAL A 127 3.67 3.64 -1.01
CA VAL A 127 5.03 4.10 -1.31
C VAL A 127 6.02 2.93 -1.32
N ILE A 128 5.90 2.00 -0.37
CA ILE A 128 6.74 0.81 -0.33
C ILE A 128 6.49 -0.05 -1.59
N GLY A 129 5.23 -0.26 -1.96
CA GLY A 129 4.86 -0.99 -3.17
C GLY A 129 5.43 -0.37 -4.45
N LEU A 130 5.42 0.97 -4.54
CA LEU A 130 6.05 1.75 -5.61
C LEU A 130 7.57 1.53 -5.65
N ILE A 131 8.25 1.70 -4.52
CA ILE A 131 9.72 1.55 -4.46
C ILE A 131 10.12 0.11 -4.81
N CYS A 132 9.41 -0.88 -4.27
CA CYS A 132 9.63 -2.28 -4.60
C CYS A 132 9.44 -2.55 -6.10
N THR A 133 8.38 -2.02 -6.73
CA THR A 133 8.18 -2.20 -8.17
C THR A 133 9.28 -1.57 -8.99
N LEU A 134 9.78 -0.39 -8.61
CA LEU A 134 10.92 0.23 -9.29
C LEU A 134 12.19 -0.60 -9.15
N VAL A 135 12.54 -1.00 -7.93
CA VAL A 135 13.78 -1.75 -7.65
C VAL A 135 13.75 -3.12 -8.33
N PHE A 136 12.69 -3.90 -8.13
CA PHE A 136 12.59 -5.22 -8.75
C PHE A 136 12.37 -5.16 -10.27
N GLY A 137 11.70 -4.11 -10.77
CA GLY A 137 11.54 -3.89 -12.21
C GLY A 137 12.86 -3.61 -12.92
N VAL A 138 13.70 -2.75 -12.32
CA VAL A 138 15.05 -2.45 -12.83
C VAL A 138 15.97 -3.67 -12.70
N ILE A 139 16.01 -4.32 -11.52
CA ILE A 139 16.84 -5.52 -11.31
C ILE A 139 16.42 -6.64 -12.26
N GLY A 140 15.13 -6.90 -12.40
CA GLY A 140 14.59 -7.87 -13.35
C GLY A 140 15.04 -7.56 -14.77
N SER A 141 14.88 -6.32 -15.21
CA SER A 141 15.31 -5.90 -16.55
C SER A 141 16.82 -6.08 -16.80
N LEU A 142 17.67 -5.87 -15.78
CA LEU A 142 19.11 -6.10 -15.84
C LEU A 142 19.45 -7.60 -15.90
N LEU A 143 18.82 -8.42 -15.06
CA LEU A 143 19.06 -9.87 -14.99
C LEU A 143 18.60 -10.61 -16.24
N PHE A 144 17.46 -10.23 -16.80
CA PHE A 144 16.97 -10.82 -18.05
C PHE A 144 17.74 -10.32 -19.29
N GLY A 145 18.66 -9.36 -19.14
CA GLY A 145 19.49 -8.85 -20.23
C GLY A 145 18.66 -8.20 -21.35
N GLU A 146 17.45 -7.73 -21.05
CA GLU A 146 16.52 -7.18 -22.05
C GLU A 146 16.75 -5.69 -22.35
N THR A 147 18.00 -5.22 -22.23
CA THR A 147 18.39 -3.86 -22.61
C THR A 147 18.60 -3.79 -24.13
N ASP A 148 17.56 -4.13 -24.88
CA ASP A 148 17.52 -4.03 -26.35
C ASP A 148 16.94 -2.66 -26.71
N THR A 149 17.80 -1.66 -26.60
CA THR A 149 17.54 -0.23 -26.82
C THR A 149 17.34 0.10 -28.30
N SER A 150 17.60 -0.87 -29.17
CA SER A 150 17.43 -0.77 -30.61
C SER A 150 15.97 -0.81 -31.07
N LYS A 151 15.01 -1.10 -30.17
CA LYS A 151 13.56 -1.12 -30.49
C LYS A 151 12.78 0.08 -29.92
N VAL A 152 13.45 0.99 -29.21
CA VAL A 152 12.81 2.19 -28.68
C VAL A 152 13.19 3.34 -29.59
N ASP A 153 12.21 3.84 -30.34
CA ASP A 153 12.39 4.95 -31.27
C ASP A 153 12.82 6.21 -30.46
N PRO A 154 14.05 6.73 -30.64
CA PRO A 154 14.61 7.78 -29.79
C PRO A 154 13.81 9.10 -29.84
N ASP A 155 12.93 9.27 -30.82
CA ASP A 155 12.04 10.42 -30.96
C ASP A 155 10.87 10.45 -29.94
N HIS A 156 10.64 9.37 -29.19
CA HIS A 156 9.61 9.29 -28.14
C HIS A 156 10.19 9.42 -26.72
N LEU A 157 11.50 9.63 -26.59
CA LEU A 157 12.16 9.80 -25.32
C LEU A 157 12.11 11.27 -24.89
N THR A 158 11.74 11.51 -23.63
CA THR A 158 11.78 12.85 -23.04
C THR A 158 13.24 13.36 -23.05
N PRO A 159 13.46 14.68 -23.25
CA PRO A 159 14.79 15.25 -23.49
C PRO A 159 15.78 15.08 -22.32
N PHE A 160 15.34 14.56 -21.17
CA PHE A 160 16.19 14.25 -20.02
C PHE A 160 16.92 12.90 -20.15
N ILE A 161 16.57 12.04 -21.11
CA ILE A 161 17.13 10.68 -21.27
C ILE A 161 17.76 10.49 -22.67
N ARG A 162 17.94 11.56 -23.45
CA ARG A 162 18.69 11.52 -24.71
C ARG A 162 20.18 11.28 -24.49
#